data_AF-N1QT15-F1
#
_entry.id   AF-N1QT15-F1
#
_cell.length_a   1.000
_cell.length_b   1.000
_cell.length_c   1.000
_cell.angle_alpha   90.00
_cell.angle_beta   90.00
_cell.angle_gamma   90.00
#
_symmetry.space_group_name_H-M   'P 1'
#
loop_
_entity.id
_entity.type
_entity.pdbx_description
1 polymer ?
#
loop_
_entity_poly.entity_id
_entity_poly.type
_entity_poly.pdbx_seq_one_letter_code
_entity_poly.pdbx_strand_id
1 'polypeptide(L)'
;MGEILLGQYKGELPIVIIRPTMVTSTYQDPFPGWIEGTRTIDALIVAYDEQALPCFLGDRNDIIDLIPADMVINAALVAMAVHWNEKLQVIYHVSSSCQNPLSVNDFVDSCFDYFSISPRILNGRVLQTRRPYLFKRYAFFRVCLMIIFSLPLMILEGFNLLLCGCFSRYCNDLNRRYNFLTLLVKLYAPYAFFKGRFDDSNLTWLRMETKICNVDGGNLNFDPKQISWHSYLISVHVPAVLKYAQMKKGTTLRRTSYSYSQ
;
A
#
# COMPACT_ATOMS: atom_id res chain seq x y z
N MET A 1 -2.12 -17.87 14.35
CA MET A 1 -2.99 -19.04 14.64
C MET A 1 -2.82 -20.13 13.58
N GLY A 2 -2.96 -19.84 12.28
CA GLY A 2 -2.77 -20.85 11.22
C GLY A 2 -1.38 -21.52 11.21
N GLU A 3 -0.31 -20.74 11.30
CA GLU A 3 1.06 -21.28 11.33
C GLU A 3 1.33 -22.20 12.53
N ILE A 4 0.73 -21.89 13.69
CA ILE A 4 0.85 -22.70 14.91
C ILE A 4 0.17 -24.05 14.70
N LEU A 5 -1.04 -24.05 14.12
CA LEU A 5 -1.76 -25.28 13.80
C LEU A 5 -1.00 -26.12 12.79
N LEU A 6 -0.45 -25.51 11.74
CA LEU A 6 0.38 -26.22 10.77
C LEU A 6 1.60 -26.87 11.45
N GLY A 7 2.29 -26.15 12.33
CA GLY A 7 3.42 -26.71 13.07
C GLY A 7 3.04 -27.87 13.99
N GLN A 8 1.87 -27.82 14.63
CA GLN A 8 1.39 -28.88 15.53
C GLN A 8 0.92 -30.12 14.78
N TYR A 9 0.30 -29.97 13.62
CA TYR A 9 -0.38 -31.06 12.90
C TYR A 9 0.31 -31.50 11.61
N LYS A 10 1.56 -31.07 11.35
CA LYS A 10 2.27 -31.36 10.10
C LYS A 10 2.52 -32.85 9.81
N GLY A 11 2.65 -33.68 10.84
CA GLY A 11 3.11 -35.06 10.69
C GLY A 11 4.45 -35.13 9.94
N GLU A 12 4.48 -35.87 8.83
CA GLU A 12 5.66 -36.01 7.97
C GLU A 12 5.69 -35.04 6.77
N LEU A 13 4.70 -34.15 6.64
CA LEU A 13 4.60 -33.25 5.49
C LEU A 13 5.71 -32.18 5.54
N PRO A 14 6.44 -31.93 4.44
CA PRO A 14 7.29 -30.75 4.31
C PRO A 14 6.43 -29.49 4.39
N ILE A 15 6.79 -28.55 5.25
CA ILE A 15 6.05 -27.28 5.39
C ILE A 15 6.99 -26.09 5.19
N VAL A 16 6.67 -25.28 4.19
CA VAL A 16 7.27 -23.97 3.98
C VAL A 16 6.22 -22.89 4.27
N ILE A 17 6.58 -21.93 5.12
CA ILE A 17 5.73 -20.79 5.46
C ILE A 17 6.38 -19.52 4.90
N ILE A 18 5.66 -18.84 4.02
CA ILE A 18 6.07 -17.56 3.44
C ILE A 18 5.33 -16.43 4.16
N ARG A 19 6.08 -15.51 4.75
CA ARG A 19 5.60 -14.30 5.44
C ARG A 19 6.02 -13.05 4.66
N PRO A 20 5.24 -12.63 3.66
CA PRO A 20 5.55 -11.41 2.95
C PRO A 20 5.23 -10.18 3.80
N THR A 21 5.93 -9.08 3.51
CA THR A 21 5.58 -7.75 4.02
C THR A 21 4.48 -7.15 3.14
N MET A 22 4.30 -5.82 3.12
CA MET A 22 3.21 -5.24 2.30
C MET A 22 3.49 -5.49 0.82
N VAL A 23 2.66 -6.32 0.21
CA VAL A 23 2.79 -6.71 -1.19
C VAL A 23 2.30 -5.57 -2.10
N THR A 24 3.13 -5.19 -3.06
CA THR A 24 2.84 -4.20 -4.10
C THR A 24 2.59 -4.88 -5.44
N SER A 25 2.44 -4.11 -6.52
CA SER A 25 2.37 -4.68 -7.87
C SER A 25 3.62 -5.51 -8.21
N THR A 26 3.58 -6.23 -9.32
CA THR A 26 4.75 -6.97 -9.81
C THR A 26 5.84 -6.03 -10.29
N TYR A 27 7.09 -6.42 -10.06
CA TYR A 27 8.27 -5.73 -10.54
C TYR A 27 8.58 -6.08 -12.00
N GLN A 28 8.52 -7.37 -12.35
CA GLN A 28 8.84 -7.93 -13.66
C GLN A 28 7.77 -8.89 -14.16
N ASP A 29 7.46 -9.96 -13.42
CA ASP A 29 6.61 -11.06 -13.92
C ASP A 29 5.18 -10.99 -13.38
N PRO A 30 4.13 -11.32 -14.15
CA PRO A 30 4.15 -11.69 -15.58
C PRO A 30 4.36 -10.48 -16.52
N PHE A 31 4.19 -9.26 -16.00
CA PHE A 31 4.60 -8.00 -16.59
C PHE A 31 4.66 -6.94 -15.48
N PRO A 32 5.44 -5.85 -15.62
CA PRO A 32 5.53 -4.82 -14.58
C PRO A 32 4.18 -4.15 -14.31
N GLY A 33 3.83 -3.99 -13.03
CA GLY A 33 2.62 -3.28 -12.62
C GLY A 33 1.35 -4.13 -12.65
N TRP A 34 1.46 -5.46 -12.76
CA TRP A 34 0.31 -6.33 -12.50
C TRP A 34 -0.09 -6.21 -11.02
N ILE A 35 -1.37 -5.98 -10.78
CA ILE A 35 -1.93 -5.84 -9.44
C ILE A 35 -3.37 -6.35 -9.41
N GLU A 36 -3.72 -7.05 -8.34
CA GLU A 36 -5.07 -7.57 -8.12
C GLU A 36 -5.72 -6.85 -6.94
N GLY A 37 -6.24 -5.64 -7.17
CA GLY A 37 -6.91 -4.86 -6.12
C GLY A 37 -6.07 -3.72 -5.57
N THR A 38 -6.75 -2.73 -5.00
CA THR A 38 -6.12 -1.66 -4.22
C THR A 38 -6.17 -2.04 -2.73
N ARG A 39 -5.03 -2.36 -2.14
CA ARG A 39 -4.93 -2.76 -0.72
C ARG A 39 -3.83 -1.95 -0.02
N THR A 40 -3.86 -1.93 1.32
CA THR A 40 -2.76 -1.39 2.14
C THR A 40 -2.26 -0.03 1.62
N ILE A 41 -1.02 0.05 1.13
CA ILE A 41 -0.39 1.30 0.69
C ILE A 41 -1.11 1.93 -0.52
N ASP A 42 -1.73 1.12 -1.38
CA ASP A 42 -2.47 1.57 -2.56
C ASP A 42 -3.64 2.49 -2.19
N ALA A 43 -4.29 2.21 -1.06
CA ALA A 43 -5.41 3.03 -0.57
C ALA A 43 -4.94 4.46 -0.24
N LEU A 44 -3.69 4.62 0.24
CA LEU A 44 -3.09 5.92 0.48
C LEU A 44 -2.73 6.61 -0.83
N ILE A 45 -2.21 5.88 -1.82
CA ILE A 45 -1.92 6.42 -3.16
C ILE A 45 -3.20 6.94 -3.82
N VAL A 46 -4.28 6.15 -3.79
CA VAL A 46 -5.59 6.57 -4.35
C VAL A 46 -6.16 7.75 -3.58
N ALA A 47 -6.09 7.75 -2.25
CA ALA A 47 -6.57 8.87 -1.45
C ALA A 47 -5.75 10.16 -1.68
N TYR A 48 -4.47 10.02 -2.03
CA TYR A 48 -3.61 11.13 -2.40
C TYR A 48 -3.96 11.71 -3.77
N ASP A 49 -4.17 10.86 -4.79
CA ASP A 49 -4.75 11.25 -6.10
C ASP A 49 -6.12 11.93 -5.93
N GLU A 50 -6.89 11.48 -4.94
CA GLU A 50 -8.18 12.05 -4.61
C GLU A 50 -8.14 13.38 -3.87
N GLN A 51 -6.95 13.87 -3.51
CA GLN A 51 -6.77 15.03 -2.63
C GLN A 51 -7.52 14.89 -1.30
N ALA A 52 -7.73 13.64 -0.87
CA ALA A 52 -8.40 13.29 0.38
C ALA A 52 -7.41 13.16 1.56
N LEU A 53 -6.11 13.31 1.31
CA LEU A 53 -5.02 13.23 2.30
C LEU A 53 -4.30 14.59 2.46
N PRO A 54 -4.92 15.59 3.10
CA PRO A 54 -4.23 16.86 3.38
C PRO A 54 -3.10 16.69 4.41
N CYS A 55 -3.26 15.73 5.33
CA CYS A 55 -2.26 15.34 6.30
C CYS A 55 -2.38 13.86 6.65
N PHE A 56 -1.28 13.29 7.16
CA PHE A 56 -1.24 11.90 7.58
C PHE A 56 -0.30 11.68 8.78
N LEU A 57 -0.46 10.54 9.42
CA LEU A 57 0.36 10.12 10.55
C LEU A 57 1.59 9.36 10.04
N GLY A 58 2.78 9.74 10.51
CA GLY A 58 4.01 9.05 10.15
C GLY A 58 5.26 9.88 10.46
N ASP A 59 6.38 9.19 10.64
CA ASP A 59 7.71 9.80 10.67
C ASP A 59 8.35 9.66 9.29
N ARG A 60 8.93 10.76 8.78
CA ARG A 60 9.65 10.78 7.50
C ARG A 60 10.81 9.78 7.45
N ASN A 61 11.41 9.49 8.60
CA ASN A 61 12.57 8.61 8.72
C ASN A 61 12.18 7.16 9.01
N ASP A 62 10.90 6.86 9.23
CA ASP A 62 10.46 5.49 9.41
C ASP A 62 10.50 4.73 8.08
N ILE A 63 10.61 3.41 8.16
CA ILE A 63 10.75 2.52 6.99
C ILE A 63 9.39 1.91 6.67
N ILE A 64 9.00 1.95 5.40
CA ILE A 64 7.86 1.24 4.86
C ILE A 64 8.36 -0.08 4.27
N ASP A 65 7.94 -1.20 4.84
CA ASP A 65 8.36 -2.51 4.34
C ASP A 65 7.42 -3.00 3.22
N LEU A 66 7.85 -2.76 1.98
CA LEU A 66 7.15 -3.16 0.76
C LEU A 66 7.90 -4.31 0.06
N ILE A 67 7.17 -5.16 -0.64
CA ILE A 67 7.78 -6.17 -1.53
C ILE A 67 6.92 -6.34 -2.80
N PRO A 68 7.49 -6.43 -4.01
CA PRO A 68 6.76 -6.76 -5.22
C PRO A 68 6.15 -8.18 -5.18
N ALA A 69 4.96 -8.35 -5.77
CA ALA A 69 4.23 -9.62 -5.73
C ALA A 69 5.00 -10.79 -6.37
N ASP A 70 5.67 -10.55 -7.48
CA ASP A 70 6.48 -11.54 -8.19
C ASP A 70 7.68 -12.02 -7.38
N MET A 71 8.33 -11.14 -6.62
CA MET A 71 9.41 -11.56 -5.71
C MET A 71 8.90 -12.50 -4.61
N VAL A 72 7.67 -12.31 -4.13
CA VAL A 72 7.05 -13.23 -3.15
C VAL A 72 6.77 -14.60 -3.78
N ILE A 73 6.23 -14.61 -5.00
CA ILE A 73 5.96 -15.86 -5.71
C ILE A 73 7.26 -16.60 -6.07
N ASN A 74 8.26 -15.88 -6.55
CA ASN A 74 9.57 -16.44 -6.88
C ASN A 74 10.23 -17.08 -5.65
N ALA A 75 10.19 -16.39 -4.50
CA ALA A 75 10.66 -16.94 -3.24
C ALA A 75 9.90 -18.21 -2.83
N ALA A 76 8.57 -18.23 -2.99
CA ALA A 76 7.75 -19.39 -2.67
C ALA A 76 8.06 -20.61 -3.55
N LEU A 77 8.14 -20.42 -4.87
CA LEU A 77 8.47 -21.48 -5.83
C LEU A 77 9.85 -22.08 -5.55
N VAL A 78 10.82 -21.20 -5.30
CA VAL A 78 12.18 -21.61 -4.97
C VAL A 78 12.23 -22.37 -3.63
N ALA A 79 11.57 -21.87 -2.60
CA ALA A 79 11.53 -22.55 -1.30
C ALA A 79 10.87 -23.94 -1.41
N MET A 80 9.82 -24.07 -2.22
CA MET A 80 9.19 -25.36 -2.50
C MET A 80 10.15 -26.33 -3.19
N ALA A 81 10.90 -25.88 -4.19
CA ALA A 81 11.87 -26.71 -4.90
C ALA A 81 13.01 -27.18 -4.00
N VAL A 82 13.54 -26.28 -3.16
CA VAL A 82 14.64 -26.60 -2.23
C VAL A 82 14.19 -27.58 -1.15
N HIS A 83 13.01 -27.39 -0.55
CA HIS A 83 12.53 -28.20 0.57
C HIS A 83 11.62 -29.36 0.18
N TRP A 84 11.54 -29.73 -1.11
CA TRP A 84 10.52 -30.67 -1.61
C TRP A 84 10.52 -32.03 -0.91
N ASN A 85 11.68 -32.49 -0.42
CA ASN A 85 11.86 -33.78 0.25
C ASN A 85 12.32 -33.66 1.72
N GLU A 86 12.26 -32.45 2.30
CA GLU A 86 12.72 -32.23 3.68
C GLU A 86 11.55 -32.27 4.66
N LYS A 87 11.60 -33.16 5.66
CA LYS A 87 10.58 -33.24 6.73
C LYS A 87 10.66 -32.08 7.76
N LEU A 88 11.05 -30.90 7.30
CA LEU A 88 11.30 -29.71 8.12
C LEU A 88 10.15 -28.71 7.98
N GLN A 89 10.05 -27.83 8.99
CA GLN A 89 9.21 -26.64 8.91
C GLN A 89 10.13 -25.43 8.81
N VAL A 90 10.05 -24.70 7.71
CA VAL A 90 10.91 -23.53 7.45
C VAL A 90 10.04 -22.30 7.23
N ILE A 91 10.50 -21.16 7.76
CA ILE A 91 9.81 -19.88 7.66
C ILE A 91 10.70 -18.88 6.93
N TYR A 92 10.15 -18.25 5.90
CA TYR A 92 10.79 -17.18 5.13
C TYR A 92 10.02 -15.88 5.31
N HIS A 93 10.68 -14.86 5.87
CA HIS A 93 10.19 -13.49 5.75
C HIS A 93 10.63 -12.94 4.41
N VAL A 94 9.67 -12.55 3.57
CA VAL A 94 9.93 -11.90 2.29
C VAL A 94 9.73 -10.41 2.48
N SER A 95 10.84 -9.71 2.69
CA SER A 95 10.91 -8.33 3.15
C SER A 95 11.98 -7.57 2.37
N SER A 96 11.85 -6.25 2.31
CA SER A 96 12.92 -5.36 1.83
C SER A 96 13.55 -4.51 2.94
N SER A 97 12.94 -4.40 4.12
CA SER A 97 13.34 -3.39 5.13
C SER A 97 14.76 -3.53 5.67
N CYS A 98 15.31 -4.76 5.71
CA CYS A 98 16.69 -4.98 6.14
C CYS A 98 17.71 -4.69 5.03
N GLN A 99 17.45 -5.16 3.81
CA GLN A 99 18.43 -5.16 2.71
C GLN A 99 18.30 -3.99 1.73
N ASN A 100 17.10 -3.44 1.56
CA ASN A 100 16.81 -2.31 0.68
C ASN A 100 15.68 -1.43 1.27
N PRO A 101 15.93 -0.72 2.39
CA PRO A 101 14.91 0.02 3.11
C PRO A 101 14.31 1.17 2.27
N LEU A 102 12.99 1.25 2.22
CA LEU A 102 12.27 2.41 1.68
C LEU A 102 11.82 3.33 2.82
N SER A 103 12.29 4.58 2.84
CA SER A 103 11.80 5.54 3.84
C SER A 103 10.42 6.09 3.47
N VAL A 104 9.66 6.51 4.48
CA VAL A 104 8.39 7.23 4.28
C VAL A 104 8.62 8.50 3.45
N ASN A 105 9.74 9.19 3.65
CA ASN A 105 10.05 10.38 2.87
C ASN A 105 10.23 10.06 1.39
N ASP A 106 11.02 9.04 1.04
CA ASP A 106 11.25 8.63 -0.35
C ASP A 106 9.97 8.16 -1.02
N PHE A 107 9.10 7.48 -0.27
CA PHE A 107 7.78 7.08 -0.76
C PHE A 107 6.89 8.29 -1.07
N VAL A 108 6.80 9.26 -0.15
CA VAL A 108 6.00 10.48 -0.35
C VAL A 108 6.58 11.34 -1.47
N ASP A 109 7.90 11.45 -1.56
CA ASP A 109 8.60 12.15 -2.64
C ASP A 109 8.27 11.52 -3.99
N SER A 110 8.42 10.20 -4.11
CA SER A 110 8.12 9.47 -5.34
C SER A 110 6.65 9.64 -5.77
N CYS A 111 5.71 9.60 -4.81
CA CYS A 111 4.30 9.86 -5.11
C CYS A 111 4.10 11.32 -5.56
N PHE A 112 4.66 12.29 -4.84
CA PHE A 112 4.55 13.71 -5.19
C PHE A 112 5.10 13.99 -6.59
N ASP A 113 6.25 13.40 -6.93
CA ASP A 113 6.88 13.57 -8.25
C ASP A 113 6.01 12.97 -9.35
N TYR A 114 5.48 11.76 -9.16
CA TYR A 114 4.52 11.16 -10.09
C TYR A 114 3.32 12.08 -10.35
N PHE A 115 2.67 12.57 -9.28
CA PHE A 115 1.50 13.44 -9.41
C PHE A 115 1.83 14.87 -9.85
N SER A 116 3.10 15.26 -9.85
CA SER A 116 3.55 16.52 -10.44
C SER A 116 3.75 16.39 -11.95
N ILE A 117 4.20 15.22 -12.41
CA ILE A 117 4.38 14.89 -13.84
C ILE A 117 3.03 14.55 -14.49
N SER A 118 2.19 13.78 -13.80
CA SER A 118 0.88 13.32 -14.27
C SER A 118 -0.23 13.83 -13.33
N PRO A 119 -0.51 15.14 -13.32
CA PRO A 119 -1.49 15.71 -12.42
C PRO A 119 -2.91 15.27 -12.78
N ARG A 120 -3.75 15.12 -11.76
CA ARG A 120 -5.14 14.73 -11.95
C ARG A 120 -5.94 15.87 -12.59
N ILE A 121 -6.72 15.53 -13.61
CA ILE A 121 -7.63 16.47 -14.28
C ILE A 121 -9.05 16.19 -13.82
N LEU A 122 -9.73 17.22 -13.31
CA LEU A 122 -11.14 17.15 -12.92
C LEU A 122 -11.91 18.28 -13.61
N ASN A 123 -12.92 17.94 -14.40
CA ASN A 123 -13.74 18.90 -15.15
C ASN A 123 -12.91 19.87 -16.01
N GLY A 124 -11.87 19.36 -16.68
CA GLY A 124 -10.95 20.15 -17.51
C GLY A 124 -9.96 21.03 -16.74
N ARG A 125 -9.98 21.02 -15.40
CA ARG A 125 -9.01 21.75 -14.57
C ARG A 125 -7.96 20.80 -14.02
N VAL A 126 -6.70 21.20 -14.15
CA VAL A 126 -5.57 20.52 -13.51
C VAL A 126 -5.64 20.78 -12.01
N LEU A 127 -5.73 19.71 -11.23
CA LEU A 127 -5.69 19.79 -9.77
C LEU A 127 -4.24 19.85 -9.32
N GLN A 128 -3.85 20.95 -8.68
CA GLN A 128 -2.48 21.12 -8.19
C GLN A 128 -2.19 20.11 -7.07
N THR A 129 -1.16 19.30 -7.28
CA THR A 129 -0.64 18.35 -6.28
C THR A 129 0.02 19.11 -5.14
N ARG A 130 -0.30 18.76 -3.90
CA ARG A 130 0.29 19.34 -2.69
C ARG A 130 0.89 18.23 -1.84
N ARG A 131 2.08 18.48 -1.29
CA ARG A 131 2.71 17.53 -0.37
C ARG A 131 1.84 17.37 0.88
N PRO A 132 1.55 16.13 1.32
CA PRO A 132 0.79 15.90 2.53
C PRO A 132 1.63 16.29 3.75
N TYR A 133 1.00 16.89 4.76
CA TYR A 133 1.67 17.15 6.03
C TYR A 133 1.79 15.85 6.84
N LEU A 134 3.00 15.45 7.17
CA LEU A 134 3.25 14.28 8.02
C LEU A 134 3.44 14.69 9.48
N PHE A 135 2.72 14.02 10.37
CA PHE A 135 2.76 14.27 11.80
C PHE A 135 3.28 13.04 12.57
N LYS A 136 4.36 13.24 13.33
CA LYS A 136 4.94 12.20 14.20
C LYS A 136 4.10 11.90 15.45
N ARG A 137 3.26 12.85 15.89
CA ARG A 137 2.46 12.70 17.11
C ARG A 137 0.98 12.80 16.79
N TYR A 138 0.20 11.89 17.38
CA TYR A 138 -1.25 11.82 17.20
C TYR A 138 -1.95 13.12 17.62
N ALA A 139 -1.44 13.83 18.63
CA ALA A 139 -2.00 15.10 19.10
C ALA A 139 -1.97 16.18 18.01
N PHE A 140 -0.81 16.40 17.37
CA PHE A 140 -0.69 17.40 16.29
C PHE A 140 -1.52 17.02 15.07
N PHE A 141 -1.56 15.72 14.75
CA PHE A 141 -2.43 15.20 13.71
C PHE A 141 -3.92 15.51 13.99
N ARG A 142 -4.40 15.25 15.22
CA ARG A 142 -5.78 15.59 15.63
C ARG A 142 -6.07 17.08 15.53
N VAL A 143 -5.17 17.94 15.99
CA VAL A 143 -5.34 19.40 15.89
C VAL A 143 -5.46 19.82 14.43
N CYS A 144 -4.61 19.28 13.55
CA CYS A 144 -4.69 19.53 12.11
C CYS A 144 -6.03 19.09 11.52
N LEU A 145 -6.53 17.89 11.88
CA LEU A 145 -7.86 17.45 11.46
C LEU A 145 -8.99 18.37 11.96
N MET A 146 -8.90 18.84 13.21
CA MET A 146 -9.90 19.77 13.74
C MET A 146 -9.92 21.09 12.97
N ILE A 147 -8.74 21.61 12.61
CA ILE A 147 -8.63 22.86 11.83
C ILE A 147 -9.16 22.68 10.41
N ILE A 148 -8.82 21.57 9.74
CA ILE A 148 -9.18 21.36 8.33
C ILE A 148 -10.64 20.94 8.17
N PHE A 149 -11.18 20.14 9.09
CA PHE A 149 -12.51 19.54 8.95
C PHE A 149 -13.49 20.02 10.01
N SER A 150 -13.20 19.80 11.30
CA SER A 150 -14.20 20.00 12.37
C SER A 150 -14.64 21.46 12.51
N LEU A 151 -13.71 22.42 12.46
CA LEU A 151 -14.01 23.85 12.60
C LEU A 151 -14.82 24.37 11.39
N PRO A 152 -14.43 24.16 10.12
CA PRO A 152 -15.26 24.52 8.98
C PRO A 152 -16.64 23.87 9.04
N LEU A 153 -16.73 22.59 9.42
CA LEU A 153 -18.00 21.87 9.49
C LEU A 153 -18.95 22.51 10.51
N MET A 154 -18.46 22.82 11.72
CA MET A 154 -19.25 23.48 12.77
C MET A 154 -19.75 24.86 12.32
N ILE A 155 -18.89 25.65 11.67
CA ILE A 155 -19.24 26.97 11.15
C ILE A 155 -20.32 26.84 10.06
N LEU A 156 -20.10 25.93 9.10
CA LEU A 156 -21.00 25.73 7.98
C LEU A 156 -22.35 25.15 8.39
N GLU A 157 -22.41 24.25 9.36
CA GLU A 157 -23.67 23.75 9.92
C GLU A 157 -24.48 24.88 10.58
N GLY A 158 -23.82 25.79 11.31
CA GLY A 158 -24.44 26.99 11.85
C GLY A 158 -25.05 27.89 10.76
N PHE A 159 -24.29 28.16 9.69
CA PHE A 159 -24.81 28.91 8.54
C PHE A 159 -25.89 28.15 7.77
N ASN A 160 -25.81 26.82 7.69
CA ASN A 160 -26.76 25.99 6.99
C ASN A 160 -28.15 26.04 7.63
N LEU A 161 -28.21 26.11 8.96
CA LEU A 161 -29.44 26.36 9.72
C LEU A 161 -30.02 27.74 9.43
N LEU A 162 -29.17 28.76 9.34
CA LEU A 162 -29.57 30.15 9.04
C LEU A 162 -30.00 30.36 7.58
N LEU A 163 -29.48 29.56 6.65
CA LEU A 163 -29.70 29.68 5.20
C LEU A 163 -30.49 28.50 4.62
N CYS A 164 -31.42 27.93 5.39
CA CYS A 164 -32.39 26.92 4.96
C CYS A 164 -31.81 25.73 4.17
N GLY A 165 -30.62 25.25 4.53
CA GLY A 165 -30.06 24.03 3.92
C GLY A 165 -29.16 24.24 2.69
N CYS A 166 -28.87 25.49 2.29
CA CYS A 166 -28.04 25.80 1.11
C CYS A 166 -26.64 25.15 1.12
N PHE A 167 -26.08 24.86 2.30
CA PHE A 167 -24.75 24.26 2.46
C PHE A 167 -24.78 22.76 2.80
N SER A 168 -25.96 22.15 2.88
CA SER A 168 -26.13 20.75 3.28
C SER A 168 -25.25 19.78 2.48
N ARG A 169 -25.18 19.94 1.15
CA ARG A 169 -24.33 19.12 0.28
C ARG A 169 -22.84 19.26 0.62
N TYR A 170 -22.39 20.49 0.86
CA TYR A 170 -20.99 20.76 1.21
C TYR A 170 -20.64 20.18 2.59
N CYS A 171 -21.50 20.34 3.60
CA CYS A 171 -21.33 19.74 4.91
C CYS A 171 -21.24 18.21 4.82
N ASN A 172 -22.13 17.58 4.03
CA ASN A 172 -22.13 16.14 3.82
C ASN A 172 -20.83 15.64 3.16
N ASP A 173 -20.36 16.33 2.13
CA ASP A 173 -19.11 15.99 1.45
C ASP A 173 -17.90 16.14 2.39
N LEU A 174 -17.86 17.20 3.19
CA LEU A 174 -16.78 17.46 4.14
C LEU A 174 -16.78 16.45 5.29
N ASN A 175 -17.97 16.09 5.80
CA ASN A 175 -18.13 15.03 6.80
C ASN A 175 -17.68 13.66 6.25
N ARG A 176 -18.04 13.34 5.00
CA ARG A 176 -17.62 12.10 4.34
C ARG A 176 -16.09 12.01 4.23
N ARG A 177 -15.43 13.11 3.85
CA ARG A 177 -13.96 13.18 3.79
C ARG A 177 -13.31 13.02 5.18
N TYR A 178 -13.88 13.66 6.20
CA TYR A 178 -13.42 13.53 7.59
C TYR A 178 -13.51 12.08 8.09
N ASN A 179 -14.65 11.42 7.86
CA ASN A 179 -14.87 10.03 8.26
C ASN A 179 -13.92 9.07 7.54
N PHE A 180 -13.70 9.28 6.24
CA PHE A 180 -12.75 8.50 5.46
C PHE A 180 -11.31 8.64 5.98
N LEU A 181 -10.85 9.87 6.23
CA LEU A 181 -9.50 10.12 6.76
C LEU A 181 -9.32 9.53 8.17
N THR A 182 -10.35 9.63 9.01
CA THR A 182 -10.36 9.04 10.35
C THR A 182 -10.26 7.51 10.29
N LEU A 183 -10.96 6.88 9.34
CA LEU A 183 -10.85 5.44 9.09
C LEU A 183 -9.44 5.04 8.66
N LEU A 184 -8.86 5.75 7.69
CA LEU A 184 -7.49 5.47 7.23
C LEU A 184 -6.49 5.57 8.39
N VAL A 185 -6.57 6.61 9.22
CA VAL A 185 -5.64 6.75 10.35
C VAL A 185 -5.83 5.64 11.37
N LYS A 186 -7.06 5.24 11.69
CA LYS A 186 -7.30 4.11 12.60
C LYS A 186 -6.71 2.81 12.08
N LEU A 187 -6.81 2.57 10.77
CA LEU A 187 -6.28 1.37 10.12
C LEU A 187 -4.75 1.39 10.04
N TYR A 188 -4.16 2.53 9.69
CA TYR A 188 -2.73 2.63 9.40
C TYR A 188 -1.87 3.09 10.58
N ALA A 189 -2.44 3.67 11.64
CA ALA A 189 -1.66 4.14 12.79
C ALA A 189 -0.74 3.06 13.42
N PRO A 190 -1.18 1.80 13.62
CA PRO A 190 -0.30 0.75 14.13
C PRO A 190 0.91 0.49 13.23
N TYR A 191 0.73 0.59 11.91
CA TYR A 191 1.78 0.38 10.92
C TYR A 191 2.69 1.62 10.77
N ALA A 192 2.11 2.82 10.81
CA ALA A 192 2.83 4.08 10.70
C ALA A 192 3.76 4.35 11.91
N PHE A 193 3.52 3.70 13.05
CA PHE A 193 4.39 3.74 14.23
C PHE A 193 5.21 2.47 14.44
N PHE A 194 5.07 1.48 13.56
CA PHE A 194 5.86 0.26 13.66
C PHE A 194 7.27 0.53 13.14
N LYS A 195 8.24 0.48 14.05
CA LYS A 195 9.66 0.71 13.74
C LYS A 195 10.47 -0.56 13.52
N GLY A 196 9.80 -1.72 13.56
CA GLY A 196 10.46 -3.00 13.37
C GLY A 196 10.90 -3.19 11.93
N ARG A 197 12.01 -3.92 11.77
CA ARG A 197 12.43 -4.48 10.48
C ARG A 197 12.33 -6.00 10.57
N PHE A 198 11.98 -6.65 9.47
CA PHE A 198 11.84 -8.09 9.43
C PHE A 198 13.15 -8.72 8.98
N ASP A 199 13.71 -9.58 9.82
CA ASP A 199 14.93 -10.33 9.49
C ASP A 199 14.65 -11.29 8.32
N ASP A 200 15.42 -11.11 7.25
CA ASP A 200 15.35 -11.89 6.01
C ASP A 200 16.61 -12.76 5.81
N SER A 201 17.30 -13.09 6.91
CA SER A 201 18.48 -13.97 6.91
C SER A 201 18.20 -15.33 6.24
N ASN A 202 17.06 -15.96 6.56
CA ASN A 202 16.65 -17.22 5.90
C ASN A 202 16.44 -17.04 4.40
N LEU A 203 15.79 -15.94 3.98
CA LEU A 203 15.56 -15.66 2.56
C LEU A 203 16.89 -15.46 1.82
N THR A 204 17.85 -14.80 2.48
CA THR A 204 19.20 -14.62 1.96
C THR A 204 19.91 -15.95 1.80
N TRP A 205 19.82 -16.84 2.78
CA TRP A 205 20.33 -18.21 2.68
C TRP A 205 19.72 -18.95 1.50
N LEU A 206 18.39 -18.91 1.33
CA LEU A 206 17.68 -19.57 0.23
C LEU A 206 18.17 -19.07 -1.15
N ARG A 207 18.42 -17.77 -1.30
CA ARG A 207 19.02 -17.19 -2.53
C ARG A 207 20.45 -17.68 -2.78
N MET A 208 21.22 -17.98 -1.74
CA MET A 208 22.57 -18.53 -1.92
C MET A 208 22.50 -20.00 -2.33
N GLU A 209 21.62 -20.77 -1.70
CA GLU A 209 21.47 -22.20 -1.97
C GLU A 209 21.05 -22.47 -3.42
N THR A 210 20.11 -21.68 -3.95
CA THR A 210 19.70 -21.79 -5.37
C THR A 210 20.85 -21.59 -6.36
N LYS A 211 21.75 -20.63 -6.09
CA LYS A 211 22.92 -20.38 -6.94
C LYS A 211 23.91 -21.55 -6.92
N ILE A 212 23.98 -22.28 -5.81
CA ILE A 212 24.87 -23.43 -5.63
C ILE A 212 24.29 -24.68 -6.29
N CYS A 213 23.01 -24.95 -6.06
CA CYS A 213 22.34 -26.17 -6.52
C CYS A 213 21.98 -26.16 -8.02
N ASN A 214 22.21 -25.05 -8.73
CA ASN A 214 21.87 -24.88 -10.15
C ASN A 214 20.41 -25.26 -10.46
N VAL A 215 19.53 -25.16 -9.47
CA VAL A 215 18.09 -25.28 -9.66
C VAL A 215 17.73 -24.19 -10.66
N ASP A 216 16.94 -24.50 -11.70
CA ASP A 216 16.54 -23.63 -12.82
C ASP A 216 15.81 -22.31 -12.41
N GLY A 217 15.96 -21.85 -11.16
CA GLY A 217 15.61 -20.53 -10.65
C GLY A 217 16.49 -19.39 -11.17
N GLY A 218 17.29 -19.58 -12.21
CA GLY A 218 18.04 -18.49 -12.87
C GLY A 218 17.15 -17.33 -13.35
N ASN A 219 15.86 -17.60 -13.58
CA ASN A 219 14.85 -16.58 -13.90
C ASN A 219 13.99 -16.15 -12.70
N LEU A 220 13.95 -16.90 -11.60
CA LEU A 220 13.09 -16.61 -10.44
C LEU A 220 13.82 -15.73 -9.43
N ASN A 221 13.87 -14.45 -9.72
CA ASN A 221 14.56 -13.47 -8.89
C ASN A 221 13.66 -12.92 -7.77
N PHE A 222 14.19 -12.86 -6.55
CA PHE A 222 13.55 -12.30 -5.37
C PHE A 222 14.54 -11.55 -4.47
N ASP A 223 15.59 -10.96 -5.06
CA ASP A 223 16.51 -10.08 -4.35
C ASP A 223 15.95 -8.64 -4.28
N PRO A 224 15.52 -8.16 -3.09
CA PRO A 224 14.95 -6.84 -2.93
C PRO A 224 15.94 -5.72 -3.25
N LYS A 225 17.27 -5.98 -3.25
CA LYS A 225 18.29 -4.98 -3.60
C LYS A 225 18.21 -4.51 -5.05
N GLN A 226 17.55 -5.26 -5.92
CA GLN A 226 17.39 -4.88 -7.32
C GLN A 226 16.29 -3.83 -7.52
N ILE A 227 15.47 -3.57 -6.49
CA ILE A 227 14.38 -2.60 -6.58
C ILE A 227 14.96 -1.18 -6.52
N SER A 228 14.90 -0.48 -7.66
CA SER A 228 15.05 0.98 -7.68
C SER A 228 13.73 1.62 -7.22
N TRP A 229 13.58 1.88 -5.92
CA TRP A 229 12.31 2.31 -5.32
C TRP A 229 11.65 3.48 -6.04
N HIS A 230 12.40 4.55 -6.30
CA HIS A 230 11.87 5.75 -6.96
C HIS A 230 11.32 5.43 -8.36
N SER A 231 12.13 4.75 -9.19
CA SER A 231 11.73 4.35 -10.55
C SER A 231 10.56 3.37 -10.54
N TYR A 232 10.58 2.41 -9.63
CA TYR A 232 9.51 1.42 -9.47
C TYR A 232 8.19 2.08 -9.07
N LEU A 233 8.21 2.99 -8.10
CA LEU A 233 7.01 3.69 -7.64
C LEU A 233 6.42 4.58 -8.74
N ILE A 234 7.25 5.42 -9.37
CA ILE A 234 6.78 6.40 -10.36
C ILE A 234 6.35 5.73 -11.66
N SER A 235 7.16 4.82 -12.20
CA SER A 235 6.95 4.30 -13.55
C SER A 235 6.10 3.03 -13.59
N VAL A 236 5.96 2.32 -12.47
CA VAL A 236 5.30 1.00 -12.44
C VAL A 236 4.12 0.99 -11.46
N HIS A 237 4.40 1.13 -10.16
CA HIS A 237 3.42 0.82 -9.12
C HIS A 237 2.30 1.86 -9.00
N VAL A 238 2.61 3.15 -8.89
CA VAL A 238 1.60 4.21 -8.78
C VAL A 238 0.68 4.25 -10.02
N PRO A 239 1.19 4.22 -11.28
CA PRO A 239 0.33 4.13 -12.46
C PRO A 239 -0.58 2.91 -12.45
N ALA A 240 -0.07 1.74 -12.06
CA ALA A 240 -0.83 0.49 -11.99
C ALA A 240 -2.01 0.59 -11.01
N VAL A 241 -1.75 1.11 -9.81
CA VAL A 241 -2.76 1.34 -8.77
C VAL A 241 -3.87 2.26 -9.29
N LEU A 242 -3.52 3.38 -9.92
CA LEU A 242 -4.49 4.34 -10.43
C LEU A 242 -5.31 3.78 -11.58
N LYS A 243 -4.67 3.08 -12.53
CA LYS A 243 -5.34 2.39 -13.63
C LYS A 243 -6.38 1.40 -13.10
N TYR A 244 -6.01 0.58 -12.12
CA TYR A 244 -6.91 -0.38 -11.50
C TYR A 244 -8.08 0.32 -10.77
N ALA A 245 -7.79 1.37 -9.99
CA ALA A 245 -8.81 2.13 -9.25
C ALA A 245 -9.84 2.78 -10.20
N GLN A 246 -9.38 3.32 -11.34
CA GLN A 246 -10.25 3.91 -12.36
C GLN A 246 -11.13 2.85 -13.05
N MET A 247 -10.56 1.70 -13.43
CA MET A 247 -11.33 0.60 -14.02
C MET A 247 -12.46 0.14 -13.08
N LYS A 248 -12.18 0.01 -11.78
CA LYS A 248 -13.18 -0.38 -10.79
C LYS A 248 -14.31 0.65 -10.67
N LYS A 249 -14.00 1.95 -10.68
CA LYS A 249 -15.02 3.02 -10.67
C LYS A 249 -15.91 2.97 -11.92
N GLY A 250 -15.33 2.78 -13.10
CA GLY A 250 -16.07 2.64 -14.35
C GLY A 250 -17.03 1.44 -14.34
N THR A 251 -16.59 0.31 -13.81
CA THR A 251 -17.43 -0.90 -13.67
C THR A 251 -18.58 -0.70 -12.68
N THR A 252 -18.36 0.00 -11.56
CA THR A 252 -19.42 0.34 -10.60
C THR A 252 -20.48 1.25 -11.23
N LEU A 253 -20.07 2.28 -11.97
CA LEU A 253 -20.99 3.20 -12.67
C LEU A 253 -21.83 2.49 -13.75
N ARG A 254 -21.24 1.50 -14.45
CA ARG A 254 -21.98 0.64 -15.39
C ARG A 254 -23.00 -0.24 -14.69
N ARG A 255 -22.66 -0.85 -13.54
CA ARG A 255 -23.63 -1.68 -12.78
C ARG A 255 -24.80 -0.87 -12.20
N THR A 256 -24.57 0.37 -11.79
CA THR A 256 -25.64 1.25 -11.32
C THR A 256 -26.55 1.76 -12.44
N SER A 257 -26.07 1.88 -13.68
CA SER A 257 -26.94 2.31 -14.81
C SER A 257 -27.87 1.21 -15.31
N TYR A 258 -27.48 -0.07 -15.18
CA TYR A 258 -28.37 -1.21 -15.48
C TYR A 258 -29.44 -1.48 -14.41
N SER A 259 -29.32 -0.91 -13.20
CA SER A 259 -30.29 -1.11 -12.11
C SER A 259 -31.39 -0.04 -12.05
N TYR A 260 -31.32 1.00 -12.88
CA TYR A 260 -32.38 2.01 -13.05
C TYR A 260 -33.14 1.88 -14.38
N SER A 261 -32.92 0.79 -15.12
CA SER A 261 -33.57 0.51 -16.41
C SER A 261 -34.47 -0.74 -16.39
N GLN A 262 -34.92 -1.15 -15.20
CA GLN A 262 -35.98 -2.16 -15.02
C GLN A 262 -37.09 -1.59 -14.15
#